data_AF-A0A1T4RBZ0-F1
#
_entry.id   AF-A0A1T4RBZ0-F1
#
_cell.length_a   1.000
_cell.length_b   1.000
_cell.length_c   1.000
_cell.angle_alpha   90.00
_cell.angle_beta   90.00
_cell.angle_gamma   90.00
#
_symmetry.space_group_name_H-M   'P 1'
#
loop_
_entity.id
_entity.type
_entity.pdbx_description
1 polymer ?
#
loop_
_entity_poly.entity_id
_entity_poly.type
_entity_poly.pdbx_seq_one_letter_code
_entity_poly.pdbx_strand_id
1 'polypeptide(L)'
;MAKQSKEQKETVARVMHEYKHGELKSGTGADVKSPQQAKAIALHEAGATNQEDAKTNRENLRETKAKERKGETAEAEKEGKGAQKRTMAKYTDGRSSGGSDKTKDELYHEAQKRDIQGRSKMSKGELEKALS
;
A
#
# COMPACT_ATOMS: atom_id res chain seq x y z
N MET A 1 -5.99 13.24 -33.80
CA MET A 1 -6.10 13.41 -32.34
C MET A 1 -4.70 13.57 -31.77
N ALA A 2 -4.48 14.53 -30.88
CA ALA A 2 -3.21 14.61 -30.15
C ALA A 2 -3.03 13.31 -29.34
N LYS A 3 -1.85 12.70 -29.41
CA LYS A 3 -1.54 11.51 -28.63
C LYS A 3 -1.43 11.92 -27.16
N GLN A 4 -2.00 11.12 -26.26
CA GLN A 4 -1.88 11.36 -24.81
C GLN A 4 -0.41 11.43 -24.39
N SER A 5 -0.11 12.36 -23.47
CA SER A 5 1.22 12.47 -22.88
C SER A 5 1.54 11.25 -21.99
N LYS A 6 2.81 11.09 -21.59
CA LYS A 6 3.22 10.02 -20.69
C LYS A 6 2.46 10.11 -19.35
N GLU A 7 2.38 11.31 -18.79
CA GLU A 7 1.70 11.57 -17.51
C GLU A 7 0.22 11.21 -17.55
N GLN A 8 -0.46 11.51 -18.67
CA GLN A 8 -1.86 11.16 -18.88
C GLN A 8 -2.05 9.64 -18.95
N LYS A 9 -1.14 8.94 -19.64
CA LYS A 9 -1.18 7.47 -19.72
C LYS A 9 -0.97 6.80 -18.37
N GLU A 10 -0.08 7.34 -17.54
CA GLU A 10 0.16 6.83 -16.18
C GLU A 10 -1.09 6.96 -15.32
N THR A 11 -1.77 8.11 -15.36
CA THR A 11 -3.03 8.30 -14.63
C THR A 11 -4.14 7.37 -15.15
N VAL A 12 -4.27 7.21 -16.48
CA VAL A 12 -5.23 6.23 -17.04
C VAL A 12 -4.90 4.81 -16.58
N ALA A 13 -3.63 4.43 -16.59
CA ALA A 13 -3.20 3.10 -16.18
C ALA A 13 -3.52 2.83 -14.70
N ARG A 14 -3.25 3.80 -13.80
CA ARG A 14 -3.60 3.72 -12.37
C ARG A 14 -5.11 3.55 -12.17
N VAL A 15 -5.93 4.42 -12.76
CA VAL A 15 -7.40 4.34 -12.62
C VAL A 15 -7.93 2.99 -13.11
N MET A 16 -7.41 2.49 -14.23
CA MET A 16 -7.79 1.18 -14.75
C MET A 16 -7.29 0.02 -13.88
N HIS A 17 -6.16 0.19 -13.17
CA HIS A 17 -5.66 -0.76 -12.20
C HIS A 17 -6.56 -0.81 -10.95
N GLU A 18 -6.96 0.34 -10.41
CA GLU A 18 -7.95 0.43 -9.33
C GLU A 18 -9.28 -0.21 -9.73
N TYR A 19 -9.76 0.04 -10.96
CA TYR A 19 -10.96 -0.62 -11.48
C TYR A 19 -10.78 -2.15 -11.55
N LYS A 20 -9.64 -2.64 -12.04
CA LYS A 20 -9.34 -4.06 -12.14
C LYS A 20 -9.36 -4.75 -10.77
N HIS A 21 -9.00 -4.05 -9.70
CA HIS A 21 -9.06 -4.55 -8.33
C HIS A 21 -10.41 -4.32 -7.64
N GLY A 22 -11.36 -3.65 -8.30
CA GLY A 22 -12.67 -3.32 -7.74
C GLY A 22 -12.63 -2.21 -6.70
N GLU A 23 -11.64 -1.32 -6.79
CA GLU A 23 -11.35 -0.27 -5.81
C GLU A 23 -11.72 1.13 -6.30
N LEU A 24 -11.92 1.29 -7.62
CA LEU A 24 -12.34 2.54 -8.22
C LEU A 24 -13.75 2.93 -7.75
N LYS A 25 -13.89 4.14 -7.22
CA LYS A 25 -15.16 4.70 -6.73
C LYS A 25 -15.76 5.68 -7.73
N SER A 26 -17.09 5.72 -7.79
CA SER A 26 -17.83 6.77 -8.49
C SER A 26 -17.88 8.04 -7.64
N GLY A 27 -18.32 9.16 -8.24
CA GLY A 27 -18.58 10.40 -7.49
C GLY A 27 -19.63 10.28 -6.37
N THR A 28 -20.45 9.23 -6.38
CA THR A 28 -21.39 8.92 -5.30
C THR A 28 -20.80 8.02 -4.20
N GLY A 29 -19.54 7.60 -4.34
CA GLY A 29 -18.84 6.71 -3.41
C GLY A 29 -19.09 5.21 -3.63
N ALA A 30 -19.93 4.84 -4.60
CA ALA A 30 -20.18 3.44 -4.95
C ALA A 30 -19.04 2.86 -5.82
N ASP A 31 -18.85 1.54 -5.78
CA ASP A 31 -17.86 0.87 -6.64
C ASP A 31 -18.23 0.96 -8.11
N VAL A 32 -17.26 1.30 -8.94
CA VAL A 32 -17.42 1.33 -10.40
C VAL A 32 -17.39 -0.09 -10.92
N LYS A 33 -18.51 -0.55 -11.50
CA LYS A 33 -18.64 -1.91 -12.05
C LYS A 33 -18.46 -1.97 -13.57
N SER A 34 -18.79 -0.88 -14.27
CA SER A 34 -18.75 -0.84 -15.74
C SER A 34 -17.36 -0.45 -16.25
N PRO A 35 -16.75 -1.22 -17.19
CA PRO A 35 -15.49 -0.84 -17.82
C PRO A 35 -15.59 0.48 -18.60
N GLN A 36 -16.75 0.78 -19.16
CA GLN A 36 -16.97 2.03 -19.90
C GLN A 36 -16.95 3.23 -18.96
N GLN A 37 -17.57 3.11 -17.79
CA GLN A 37 -17.54 4.14 -16.77
C GLN A 37 -16.11 4.34 -16.23
N ALA A 38 -15.37 3.25 -15.99
CA ALA A 38 -13.97 3.33 -15.58
C ALA A 38 -13.10 4.05 -16.62
N LYS A 39 -13.28 3.76 -17.91
CA LYS A 39 -12.60 4.50 -19.00
C LYS A 39 -12.96 5.98 -19.01
N ALA A 40 -14.23 6.34 -18.79
CA ALA A 40 -14.65 7.72 -18.72
C ALA A 40 -13.99 8.47 -17.56
N ILE A 41 -13.96 7.87 -16.37
CA ILE A 41 -13.28 8.42 -15.19
C ILE A 41 -11.78 8.55 -15.47
N ALA A 42 -11.15 7.52 -16.04
CA ALA A 42 -9.73 7.54 -16.37
C ALA A 42 -9.36 8.67 -17.35
N LEU A 43 -10.18 8.90 -18.39
CA LEU A 43 -9.97 9.98 -19.34
C LEU A 43 -10.21 11.37 -18.72
N HIS A 44 -11.21 11.49 -17.85
CA HIS A 44 -11.49 12.72 -17.11
C HIS A 44 -10.34 13.07 -16.14
N GLU A 45 -9.93 12.13 -15.29
CA GLU A 45 -8.82 12.33 -14.34
C GLU A 45 -7.49 12.63 -15.03
N ALA A 46 -7.24 12.03 -16.20
CA ALA A 46 -6.06 12.29 -17.00
C ALA A 46 -6.14 13.60 -17.81
N GLY A 47 -7.25 14.34 -17.76
CA GLY A 47 -7.42 15.55 -18.56
C GLY A 47 -7.33 15.27 -20.07
N ALA A 48 -7.85 14.13 -20.51
CA ALA A 48 -7.77 13.64 -21.89
C ALA A 48 -9.16 13.40 -22.50
N THR A 49 -10.23 13.81 -21.81
CA THR A 49 -11.59 13.70 -22.34
C THR A 49 -11.84 14.73 -23.44
N ASN A 50 -12.64 14.34 -24.43
CA ASN A 50 -13.11 15.24 -25.48
C ASN A 50 -14.45 15.92 -25.12
N GLN A 51 -14.98 15.68 -23.92
CA GLN A 51 -16.23 16.27 -23.43
C GLN A 51 -16.01 17.61 -22.70
N GLU A 52 -14.76 17.96 -22.41
CA GLU A 52 -14.38 19.17 -21.67
C GLU A 52 -13.38 20.02 -22.47
N ASP A 53 -13.30 21.29 -22.14
CA ASP A 53 -12.32 22.19 -22.74
C ASP A 53 -10.89 21.94 -22.22
N ALA A 54 -9.90 22.51 -22.92
CA ALA A 54 -8.50 22.27 -22.62
C ALA A 54 -8.04 22.82 -21.26
N LYS A 55 -8.70 23.87 -20.73
CA LYS A 55 -8.37 24.45 -19.43
C LYS A 55 -8.87 23.53 -18.32
N THR A 56 -10.12 23.09 -18.40
CA THR A 56 -10.72 22.14 -17.44
C THR A 56 -9.95 20.82 -17.41
N ASN A 57 -9.61 20.27 -18.58
CA ASN A 57 -8.75 19.09 -18.68
C ASN A 57 -7.39 19.26 -17.98
N ARG A 58 -6.75 20.42 -18.14
CA ARG A 58 -5.45 20.71 -17.48
C ARG A 58 -5.58 20.81 -15.97
N GLU A 59 -6.68 21.38 -15.49
CA GLU A 59 -7.00 21.49 -14.08
C GLU A 59 -7.25 20.11 -13.46
N ASN A 60 -8.09 19.29 -14.09
CA ASN A 60 -8.34 17.90 -13.69
C ASN A 60 -7.05 17.08 -13.58
N LEU A 61 -6.18 17.15 -14.59
CA LEU A 61 -4.89 16.46 -14.54
C LEU A 61 -4.02 16.97 -13.38
N ARG A 62 -3.98 18.28 -13.15
CA ARG A 62 -3.18 18.89 -12.07
C ARG A 62 -3.68 18.43 -10.70
N GLU A 63 -4.99 18.44 -10.48
CA GLU A 63 -5.59 17.99 -9.24
C GLU A 63 -5.35 16.50 -8.99
N THR A 64 -5.55 15.67 -10.02
CA THR A 64 -5.27 14.23 -9.94
C THR A 64 -3.82 13.96 -9.59
N LYS A 65 -2.86 14.63 -10.24
CA LYS A 65 -1.43 14.50 -9.93
C LYS A 65 -1.08 14.95 -8.52
N ALA A 66 -1.77 15.96 -8.00
CA ALA A 66 -1.59 16.39 -6.61
C ALA A 66 -2.06 15.31 -5.62
N LYS A 67 -3.21 14.68 -5.87
CA LYS A 67 -3.74 13.56 -5.06
C LYS A 67 -2.81 12.33 -5.12
N GLU A 68 -2.35 11.97 -6.33
CA GLU A 68 -1.39 10.87 -6.55
C GLU A 68 -0.11 11.09 -5.73
N ARG A 69 0.44 12.31 -5.75
CA ARG A 69 1.66 12.63 -4.99
C ARG A 69 1.47 12.57 -3.48
N LYS A 70 0.25 12.84 -2.99
CA LYS A 70 -0.10 12.75 -1.57
C LYS A 70 -0.46 11.32 -1.13
N GLY A 71 -0.61 10.38 -2.07
CA GLY A 71 -1.06 9.02 -1.77
C GLY A 71 -2.55 8.94 -1.40
N GLU A 72 -3.37 9.87 -1.88
CA GLU A 72 -4.82 9.95 -1.59
C GLU A 72 -5.67 9.10 -2.57
N THR A 73 -5.03 8.21 -3.34
CA THR A 73 -5.68 7.30 -4.29
C THR A 73 -6.00 5.96 -3.65
N ALA A 74 -7.03 5.25 -4.12
CA ALA A 74 -7.41 3.94 -3.57
C ALA A 74 -6.26 2.92 -3.64
N GLU A 75 -5.48 2.95 -4.73
CA GLU A 75 -4.28 2.13 -4.90
C GLU A 75 -3.26 2.40 -3.79
N ALA A 76 -2.91 3.66 -3.54
CA ALA A 76 -1.97 4.06 -2.49
C ALA A 76 -2.44 3.68 -1.07
N GLU A 77 -3.74 3.83 -0.77
CA GLU A 77 -4.30 3.39 0.52
C GLU A 77 -4.14 1.87 0.72
N LYS A 78 -4.37 1.10 -0.34
CA LYS A 78 -4.27 -0.36 -0.35
C LYS A 78 -2.84 -0.84 -0.30
N GLU A 79 -1.94 -0.20 -1.02
CA GLU A 79 -0.50 -0.46 -0.92
C GLU A 79 0.02 -0.12 0.48
N GLY A 80 -0.43 0.99 1.08
CA GLY A 80 -0.11 1.36 2.46
C GLY A 80 -0.59 0.32 3.46
N LYS A 81 -1.85 -0.13 3.36
CA LYS A 81 -2.42 -1.22 4.17
C LYS A 81 -1.73 -2.56 3.91
N GLY A 82 -1.35 -2.85 2.66
CA GLY A 82 -0.63 -4.05 2.26
C GLY A 82 0.79 -4.07 2.81
N ALA A 83 1.50 -2.94 2.75
CA ALA A 83 2.80 -2.76 3.38
C ALA A 83 2.70 -2.94 4.90
N GLN A 84 1.71 -2.31 5.54
CA GLN A 84 1.45 -2.47 6.97
C GLN A 84 1.08 -3.91 7.34
N LYS A 85 0.27 -4.60 6.52
CA LYS A 85 -0.05 -6.01 6.73
C LYS A 85 1.19 -6.88 6.59
N ARG A 86 2.08 -6.61 5.61
CA ARG A 86 3.34 -7.34 5.44
C ARG A 86 4.30 -7.11 6.61
N THR A 87 4.42 -5.89 7.11
CA THR A 87 5.23 -5.62 8.30
C THR A 87 4.63 -6.33 9.52
N MET A 88 3.31 -6.24 9.74
CA MET A 88 2.63 -6.95 10.83
C MET A 88 2.78 -8.47 10.70
N ALA A 89 2.64 -9.04 9.51
CA ALA A 89 2.86 -10.46 9.25
C ALA A 89 4.29 -10.88 9.62
N LYS A 90 5.31 -10.07 9.29
CA LYS A 90 6.70 -10.31 9.70
C LYS A 90 6.88 -10.30 11.23
N TYR A 91 6.14 -9.45 11.95
CA TYR A 91 6.14 -9.44 13.42
C TYR A 91 5.39 -10.62 14.03
N THR A 92 4.28 -11.07 13.42
CA THR A 92 3.46 -12.18 13.94
C THR A 92 4.02 -13.56 13.59
N ASP A 93 4.67 -13.72 12.45
CA ASP A 93 5.35 -14.97 12.05
C ASP A 93 6.47 -15.35 13.04
N GLY A 94 7.13 -14.34 13.61
CA GLY A 94 8.10 -14.51 14.71
C GLY A 94 7.48 -14.80 16.10
N ARG A 95 6.14 -14.85 16.23
CA ARG A 95 5.42 -14.98 17.51
C ARG A 95 4.76 -16.36 17.70
N SER A 96 4.88 -17.28 16.76
CA SER A 96 4.38 -18.66 16.93
C SER A 96 5.36 -19.50 17.77
N SER A 97 5.58 -19.09 19.01
CA SER A 97 6.12 -19.89 20.11
C SER A 97 5.66 -19.20 21.39
N GLY A 98 4.77 -19.85 22.13
CA GLY A 98 4.17 -19.29 23.34
C GLY A 98 5.15 -19.14 24.49
N GLY A 99 4.93 -18.11 25.32
CA GLY A 99 5.54 -17.96 26.64
C GLY A 99 6.20 -16.61 26.88
N SER A 100 5.68 -15.84 27.83
CA SER A 100 6.26 -14.61 28.42
C SER A 100 6.33 -13.34 27.55
N ASP A 101 5.94 -12.21 28.15
CA ASP A 101 5.85 -10.88 27.54
C ASP A 101 7.20 -10.25 27.14
N LYS A 102 8.31 -10.99 27.27
CA LYS A 102 9.64 -10.48 26.95
C LYS A 102 9.91 -10.48 25.44
N THR A 103 10.49 -9.41 24.94
CA THR A 103 10.92 -9.30 23.53
C THR A 103 12.20 -10.12 23.30
N LYS A 104 12.49 -10.46 22.03
CA LYS A 104 13.73 -11.20 21.68
C LYS A 104 14.98 -10.46 22.19
N ASP A 105 14.99 -9.14 22.13
CA ASP A 105 16.11 -8.31 22.59
C ASP A 105 16.27 -8.36 24.11
N GLU A 106 15.18 -8.32 24.87
CA GLU A 106 15.23 -8.49 26.34
C GLU A 106 15.79 -9.86 26.72
N LEU A 107 15.34 -10.92 26.03
CA LEU A 107 15.86 -12.27 26.22
C LEU A 107 17.33 -12.36 25.79
N TYR A 108 17.75 -11.67 24.74
CA TYR A 108 19.16 -11.62 24.32
C TYR A 108 20.04 -10.94 25.39
N HIS A 109 19.60 -9.83 25.98
CA HIS A 109 20.32 -9.15 27.05
C HIS A 109 20.37 -9.97 28.34
N GLU A 110 19.30 -10.65 28.68
CA GLU A 110 19.27 -11.53 29.85
C GLU A 110 20.19 -12.76 29.62
N ALA A 111 20.17 -13.34 28.42
CA ALA A 111 21.08 -14.42 28.03
C ALA A 111 22.54 -13.96 27.99
N GLN A 112 22.80 -12.71 27.63
CA GLN A 112 24.13 -12.10 27.71
C GLN A 112 24.59 -11.94 29.16
N LYS A 113 23.71 -11.50 30.07
CA LYS A 113 24.03 -11.37 31.51
C LYS A 113 24.31 -12.72 32.18
N ARG A 114 23.74 -13.80 31.65
CA ARG A 114 23.95 -15.19 32.13
C ARG A 114 25.02 -15.94 31.33
N ASP A 115 25.74 -15.27 30.44
CA ASP A 115 26.78 -15.84 29.57
C ASP A 115 26.36 -17.09 28.79
N ILE A 116 25.10 -17.12 28.33
CA ILE A 116 24.59 -18.22 27.51
C ILE A 116 25.33 -18.23 26.18
N GLN A 117 26.05 -19.33 25.93
CA GLN A 117 26.80 -19.52 24.70
C GLN A 117 25.84 -19.76 23.52
N GLY A 118 26.21 -19.27 22.34
CA GLY A 118 25.36 -19.40 21.15
C GLY A 118 24.11 -18.51 21.13
N ARG A 119 23.89 -17.66 22.15
CA ARG A 119 22.73 -16.73 22.26
C ARG A 119 22.45 -15.89 21.01
N SER A 120 23.49 -15.49 20.27
CA SER A 120 23.34 -14.70 19.04
C SER A 120 22.74 -15.48 17.87
N LYS A 121 22.79 -16.80 17.91
CA LYS A 121 22.19 -17.71 16.92
C LYS A 121 20.81 -18.22 17.35
N MET A 122 20.43 -18.02 18.60
CA MET A 122 19.16 -18.50 19.14
C MET A 122 17.98 -17.64 18.64
N SER A 123 16.89 -18.33 18.31
CA SER A 123 15.56 -17.76 18.10
C SER A 123 14.94 -17.31 19.43
N LYS A 124 13.84 -16.55 19.37
CA LYS A 124 13.15 -16.06 20.57
C LYS A 124 12.78 -17.22 21.51
N GLY A 125 12.17 -18.28 20.97
CA GLY A 125 11.79 -19.46 21.75
C GLY A 125 12.98 -20.23 22.32
N GLU A 126 14.12 -20.29 21.62
CA GLU A 126 15.35 -20.88 22.14
C GLU A 126 15.96 -20.06 23.28
N LEU A 127 15.90 -18.72 23.20
CA LEU A 127 16.33 -17.84 24.28
C LEU A 127 15.41 -17.98 25.51
N GLU A 128 14.09 -18.06 25.32
CA GLU A 128 13.14 -18.31 26.41
C GLU A 128 13.43 -19.64 27.11
N LYS A 129 13.64 -20.70 26.32
CA LYS A 129 13.94 -22.03 26.85
C LYS A 129 15.29 -22.10 27.56
N ALA A 130 16.29 -21.34 27.12
CA ALA A 130 17.61 -21.28 27.74
C ALA A 130 17.63 -20.39 29.01
N LEU A 131 16.63 -19.52 29.18
CA LEU A 131 16.48 -18.61 30.32
C LEU A 131 15.52 -19.11 31.39
N SER A 132 14.63 -20.03 31.01
CA SER A 132 13.73 -20.74 31.92
C SER A 132 14.50 -21.67 32.85
#